data_AF-A0A925UZ97-F1
#
_entry.id   AF-A0A925UZ97-F1
#
_cell.length_a   1.000
_cell.length_b   1.000
_cell.length_c   1.000
_cell.angle_alpha   90.00
_cell.angle_beta   90.00
_cell.angle_gamma   90.00
#
_symmetry.space_group_name_H-M   'P 1'
#
loop_
_entity.id
_entity.type
_entity.pdbx_description
1 polymer ?
#
loop_
_entity_poly.entity_id
_entity_poly.type
_entity_poly.pdbx_seq_one_letter_code
_entity_poly.pdbx_strand_id
1 'polypeptide(L)'
;MTGYETAVIEGDDVRIETPDEGFRASGKRGEVYQLALDAALDTDAWVSDTVEAMGEVVLTLNEYPESSRDGDWRVYGPYPDDSYDDLAWLVRISGDEQGSSVEVYAGSTGEKSADEMDLLIFGEVAIADGARNGGFAIDFDALNQHPQLLERDRDANVLGGTIYVDFARDVESLAKQVTIEFDAIRIDDGDNVYDYDGETYEYQREAAGDGRFHLAARSTFEDENWSGPEVERMAIDLRWTKTHAGRARGTILEDETGGDLLRGDIVVHECFAERGELEYRRVTEAYQELIEPGYAFGEAKSCVFTEAELDAGPGLSRG
;
A
#
# COMPACT_ATOMS: atom_id res chain seq x y z
N MET A 1 1.85 20.01 33.54
CA MET A 1 2.81 18.96 33.16
C MET A 1 3.19 19.26 31.72
N THR A 2 4.48 19.24 31.41
CA THR A 2 4.95 19.29 30.01
C THR A 2 4.93 17.85 29.51
N GLY A 3 4.15 17.57 28.46
CA GLY A 3 4.08 16.24 27.85
C GLY A 3 5.44 15.81 27.28
N TYR A 4 5.52 14.55 26.85
CA TYR A 4 6.71 14.05 26.17
C TYR A 4 6.75 14.53 24.71
N GLU A 5 7.92 14.94 24.24
CA GLU A 5 8.17 15.21 22.81
C GLU A 5 8.63 13.90 22.17
N THR A 6 7.78 13.29 21.37
CA THR A 6 8.04 12.01 20.69
C THR A 6 7.73 12.19 19.21
N ALA A 7 8.66 11.80 18.34
CA ALA A 7 8.43 11.77 16.91
C ALA A 7 7.26 10.84 16.57
N VAL A 8 6.52 11.16 15.50
CA VAL A 8 5.46 10.31 14.95
C VAL A 8 5.69 10.16 13.45
N ILE A 9 5.21 9.07 12.87
CA ILE A 9 5.11 8.92 11.42
C ILE A 9 4.12 9.98 10.92
N GLU A 10 4.51 10.73 9.90
CA GLU A 10 3.67 11.78 9.30
C GLU A 10 3.00 11.23 8.03
N GLY A 11 1.81 11.73 7.67
CA GLY A 11 1.18 11.37 6.38
C GLY A 11 2.11 11.61 5.18
N ASP A 12 2.89 12.69 5.20
CA ASP A 12 3.88 13.00 4.16
C ASP A 12 5.03 11.98 4.07
N ASP A 13 5.31 11.22 5.13
CA ASP A 13 6.35 10.18 5.12
C ASP A 13 5.96 9.01 4.20
N VAL A 14 4.66 8.68 4.17
CA VAL A 14 4.10 7.52 3.46
C VAL A 14 3.29 7.89 2.21
N ARG A 15 2.95 9.16 2.05
CA ARG A 15 2.19 9.66 0.89
C ARG A 15 2.90 9.45 -0.43
N ILE A 16 2.16 8.96 -1.41
CA ILE A 16 2.54 8.76 -2.79
C ILE A 16 2.22 10.01 -3.62
N GLU A 17 3.23 10.51 -4.32
CA GLU A 17 3.08 11.68 -5.18
C GLU A 17 3.30 11.23 -6.63
N THR A 18 2.22 10.75 -7.26
CA THR A 18 2.19 10.53 -8.71
C THR A 18 1.98 11.86 -9.46
N PRO A 19 2.33 11.95 -10.76
CA PRO A 19 2.03 13.15 -11.57
C PRO A 19 0.56 13.62 -11.47
N ASP A 20 0.35 14.89 -11.04
CA ASP A 20 -0.93 15.47 -10.55
C ASP A 20 -1.95 15.98 -11.61
N GLU A 21 -3.17 16.27 -11.15
CA GLU A 21 -4.46 16.69 -11.75
C GLU A 21 -4.45 17.82 -12.79
N GLY A 22 -3.36 18.59 -12.96
CA GLY A 22 -3.21 19.50 -14.11
C GLY A 22 -3.31 18.76 -15.46
N PHE A 23 -3.18 17.44 -15.42
CA PHE A 23 -3.34 16.46 -16.48
C PHE A 23 -4.79 16.18 -16.90
N ARG A 24 -5.81 16.64 -16.14
CA ARG A 24 -7.19 16.21 -16.38
C ARG A 24 -7.90 16.90 -17.57
N ALA A 25 -7.28 17.89 -18.21
CA ALA A 25 -7.99 18.85 -19.07
C ALA A 25 -7.98 18.58 -20.59
N SER A 26 -7.21 17.62 -21.13
CA SER A 26 -7.21 17.38 -22.59
C SER A 26 -6.66 16.02 -23.05
N GLY A 27 -7.27 15.42 -24.08
CA GLY A 27 -6.70 14.30 -24.86
C GLY A 27 -7.27 12.90 -24.57
N LYS A 28 -6.86 11.92 -25.37
CA LYS A 28 -7.03 10.49 -25.05
C LYS A 28 -6.03 10.14 -23.94
N ARG A 29 -6.48 9.47 -22.87
CA ARG A 29 -5.63 9.07 -21.75
C ARG A 29 -5.30 7.58 -21.82
N GLY A 30 -4.16 7.24 -21.22
CA GLY A 30 -3.77 5.87 -20.94
C GLY A 30 -4.70 5.22 -19.90
N GLU A 31 -5.11 3.98 -20.12
CA GLU A 31 -5.92 3.20 -19.17
C GLU A 31 -5.03 2.67 -18.05
N VAL A 32 -3.86 2.13 -18.40
CA VAL A 32 -2.87 1.67 -17.42
C VAL A 32 -2.34 2.84 -16.61
N TYR A 33 -2.04 3.96 -17.28
CA TYR A 33 -1.64 5.19 -16.59
C TYR A 33 -2.70 5.61 -15.56
N GLN A 34 -3.98 5.65 -15.95
CA GLN A 34 -5.05 6.04 -15.03
C GLN A 34 -5.19 5.05 -13.88
N LEU A 35 -5.11 3.75 -14.16
CA LEU A 35 -5.18 2.71 -13.15
C LEU A 35 -4.03 2.78 -12.12
N ALA A 36 -2.82 3.17 -12.56
CA ALA A 36 -1.72 3.44 -11.64
C ALA A 36 -2.00 4.63 -10.70
N LEU A 37 -2.62 5.69 -11.21
CA LEU A 37 -3.00 6.85 -10.39
C LEU A 37 -4.10 6.50 -9.39
N ASP A 38 -5.10 5.73 -9.82
CA ASP A 38 -6.22 5.33 -8.97
C ASP A 38 -5.72 4.38 -7.87
N ALA A 39 -4.89 3.39 -8.21
CA ALA A 39 -4.27 2.50 -7.23
C ALA A 39 -3.38 3.26 -6.23
N ALA A 40 -2.61 4.27 -6.69
CA ALA A 40 -1.83 5.12 -5.81
C ALA A 40 -2.71 5.93 -4.85
N LEU A 41 -3.80 6.52 -5.35
CA LEU A 41 -4.73 7.32 -4.55
C LEU A 41 -5.46 6.47 -3.49
N ASP A 42 -5.93 5.28 -3.87
CA ASP A 42 -6.64 4.38 -2.96
C ASP A 42 -5.70 3.85 -1.87
N THR A 43 -4.45 3.53 -2.24
CA THR A 43 -3.40 3.14 -1.29
C THR A 43 -3.08 4.29 -0.32
N ASP A 44 -2.89 5.49 -0.84
CA ASP A 44 -2.61 6.68 -0.04
C ASP A 44 -3.68 6.95 1.01
N ALA A 45 -4.95 6.75 0.67
CA ALA A 45 -6.06 7.04 1.56
C ALA A 45 -5.96 6.22 2.85
N TRP A 46 -5.88 4.89 2.75
CA TRP A 46 -5.87 4.04 3.95
C TRP A 46 -4.54 4.09 4.70
N VAL A 47 -3.41 4.21 3.99
CA VAL A 47 -2.08 4.31 4.62
C VAL A 47 -1.97 5.60 5.42
N SER A 48 -2.39 6.73 4.83
CA SER A 48 -2.37 8.04 5.49
C SER A 48 -3.28 8.07 6.72
N ASP A 49 -4.51 7.56 6.58
CA ASP A 49 -5.46 7.49 7.70
C ASP A 49 -4.89 6.67 8.87
N THR A 50 -4.19 5.57 8.57
CA THR A 50 -3.56 4.71 9.59
C THR A 50 -2.44 5.46 10.33
N VAL A 51 -1.52 6.11 9.62
CA VAL A 51 -0.41 6.82 10.27
C VAL A 51 -0.89 8.04 11.06
N GLU A 52 -1.92 8.75 10.58
CA GLU A 52 -2.53 9.87 11.30
C GLU A 52 -3.17 9.39 12.61
N ALA A 53 -3.93 8.28 12.57
CA ALA A 53 -4.52 7.69 13.78
C ALA A 53 -3.45 7.22 14.78
N MET A 54 -2.39 6.55 14.31
CA MET A 54 -1.26 6.14 15.16
C MET A 54 -0.56 7.35 15.80
N GLY A 55 -0.35 8.42 15.02
CA GLY A 55 0.22 9.67 15.50
C GLY A 55 -0.64 10.33 16.58
N GLU A 56 -1.96 10.37 16.39
CA GLU A 56 -2.91 10.91 17.37
C GLU A 56 -2.87 10.12 18.69
N VAL A 57 -2.79 8.78 18.64
CA VAL A 57 -2.63 7.92 19.82
C VAL A 57 -1.37 8.28 20.59
N VAL A 58 -0.22 8.38 19.90
CA VAL A 58 1.07 8.71 20.54
C VAL A 58 1.02 10.10 21.19
N LEU A 59 0.58 11.12 20.43
CA LEU A 59 0.52 12.49 20.90
C LEU A 59 -0.43 12.64 22.10
N THR A 60 -1.59 11.99 22.05
CA THR A 60 -2.57 12.02 23.14
C THR A 60 -1.99 11.37 24.40
N LEU A 61 -1.44 10.15 24.30
CA LEU A 61 -0.91 9.43 25.46
C LEU A 61 0.31 10.15 26.08
N ASN A 62 1.08 10.90 25.30
CA ASN A 62 2.18 11.72 25.79
C ASN A 62 1.75 12.87 26.72
N GLU A 63 0.46 13.25 26.70
CA GLU A 63 -0.09 14.27 27.61
C GLU A 63 -0.43 13.70 29.00
N TYR A 64 -0.51 12.39 29.13
CA TYR A 64 -0.90 11.68 30.35
C TYR A 64 0.28 10.94 31.00
N PRO A 65 0.26 10.75 32.33
CA PRO A 65 1.24 9.91 33.00
C PRO A 65 1.06 8.45 32.57
N GLU A 66 2.17 7.77 32.33
CA GLU A 66 2.18 6.34 32.04
C GLU A 66 1.64 5.50 33.22
N SER A 67 1.05 4.34 32.93
CA SER A 67 0.62 3.38 33.96
C SER A 67 1.81 2.70 34.62
N SER A 68 2.82 2.39 33.82
CA SER A 68 4.07 1.81 34.26
C SER A 68 5.19 2.07 33.25
N ARG A 69 6.41 1.62 33.58
CA ARG A 69 7.56 1.62 32.68
C ARG A 69 8.15 0.24 32.58
N ASP A 70 8.57 -0.12 31.38
CA ASP A 70 9.33 -1.32 31.08
C ASP A 70 10.60 -0.93 30.31
N GLY A 71 11.70 -0.77 31.03
CA GLY A 71 12.92 -0.16 30.48
C GLY A 71 12.64 1.28 30.00
N ASP A 72 12.91 1.52 28.71
CA ASP A 72 12.66 2.81 28.04
C ASP A 72 11.22 2.97 27.54
N TRP A 73 10.42 1.90 27.60
CA TRP A 73 9.01 1.92 27.19
C TRP A 73 8.13 2.53 28.26
N ARG A 74 7.33 3.50 27.86
CA ARG A 74 6.19 4.00 28.62
C ARG A 74 5.00 3.11 28.28
N VAL A 75 4.33 2.58 29.32
CA VAL A 75 3.24 1.63 29.15
C VAL A 75 1.94 2.28 29.61
N TYR A 76 0.94 2.29 28.72
CA TYR A 76 -0.39 2.82 28.95
C TYR A 76 -1.38 1.65 28.90
N GLY A 77 -1.94 1.28 30.05
CA GLY A 77 -2.82 0.11 30.19
C GLY A 77 -2.15 -1.07 30.90
N PRO A 78 -2.77 -2.27 30.86
CA PRO A 78 -4.01 -2.57 30.12
C PRO A 78 -5.21 -1.81 30.67
N TYR A 79 -5.99 -1.18 29.80
CA TYR A 79 -7.24 -0.51 30.13
C TYR A 79 -8.42 -1.29 29.55
N PRO A 80 -9.43 -1.65 30.35
CA PRO A 80 -10.64 -2.26 29.81
C PRO A 80 -11.32 -1.27 28.85
N ASP A 81 -11.82 -1.78 27.73
CA ASP A 81 -12.65 -1.02 26.81
C ASP A 81 -14.08 -0.90 27.39
N ASP A 82 -14.62 0.31 27.42
CA ASP A 82 -15.96 0.56 27.96
C ASP A 82 -17.10 0.24 26.96
N SER A 83 -16.76 0.06 25.68
CA SER A 83 -17.70 -0.17 24.57
C SER A 83 -17.90 -1.65 24.26
N TYR A 84 -16.94 -2.51 24.63
CA TYR A 84 -16.94 -3.93 24.30
C TYR A 84 -16.83 -4.83 25.54
N ASP A 85 -17.57 -5.94 25.51
CA ASP A 85 -17.45 -6.98 26.55
C ASP A 85 -16.10 -7.72 26.39
N ASP A 86 -15.34 -7.78 27.48
CA ASP A 86 -14.07 -8.51 27.60
C ASP A 86 -12.98 -8.13 26.58
N LEU A 87 -12.78 -6.83 26.39
CA LEU A 87 -11.65 -6.27 25.63
C LEU A 87 -10.83 -5.33 26.53
N ALA A 88 -9.52 -5.36 26.39
CA ALA A 88 -8.60 -4.41 26.98
C ALA A 88 -7.53 -3.97 25.98
N TRP A 89 -7.09 -2.73 26.11
CA TRP A 89 -6.05 -2.11 25.28
C TRP A 89 -4.80 -1.83 26.08
N LEU A 90 -3.64 -2.06 25.48
CA LEU A 90 -2.35 -1.64 26.02
C LEU A 90 -1.53 -0.98 24.90
N VAL A 91 -0.94 0.16 25.19
CA VAL A 91 -0.05 0.86 24.25
C VAL A 91 1.32 1.04 24.89
N ARG A 92 2.39 0.69 24.17
CA ARG A 92 3.77 0.97 24.57
C ARG A 92 4.36 2.00 23.64
N ILE A 93 5.04 3.00 24.22
CA ILE A 93 5.71 4.07 23.46
C ILE A 93 7.12 4.27 24.00
N SER A 94 8.12 4.20 23.14
CA SER A 94 9.51 4.55 23.45
C SER A 94 10.02 5.62 22.49
N GLY A 95 11.10 6.31 22.89
CA GLY A 95 11.76 7.32 22.06
C GLY A 95 11.47 8.78 22.43
N ASP A 96 11.94 9.67 21.56
CA ASP A 96 12.01 11.12 21.73
C ASP A 96 11.80 11.85 20.38
N GLU A 97 12.20 13.12 20.29
CA GLU A 97 12.08 13.96 19.08
C GLU A 97 12.90 13.46 17.88
N GLN A 98 13.89 12.59 18.08
CA GLN A 98 14.76 12.06 17.01
C GLN A 98 14.30 10.68 16.53
N GLY A 99 13.35 10.05 17.22
CA GLY A 99 12.79 8.80 16.79
C GLY A 99 11.96 8.12 17.87
N SER A 100 11.05 7.25 17.45
CA SER A 100 10.14 6.57 18.35
C SER A 100 9.76 5.19 17.83
N SER A 101 9.25 4.39 18.76
CA SER A 101 8.57 3.14 18.46
C SER A 101 7.27 3.09 19.25
N VAL A 102 6.21 2.58 18.62
CA VAL A 102 4.88 2.40 19.19
C VAL A 102 4.41 0.97 18.95
N GLU A 103 3.80 0.38 19.98
CA GLU A 103 3.16 -0.92 19.90
C GLU A 103 1.74 -0.81 20.49
N VAL A 104 0.75 -1.33 19.77
CA VAL A 104 -0.65 -1.36 20.19
C VAL A 104 -1.10 -2.81 20.35
N TYR A 105 -1.58 -3.14 21.54
CA TYR A 105 -2.00 -4.48 21.91
C TYR A 105 -3.49 -4.53 22.26
N ALA A 106 -4.12 -5.66 21.95
CA ALA A 106 -5.46 -6.00 22.40
C ALA A 106 -5.45 -7.34 23.14
N GLY A 107 -6.43 -7.52 24.01
CA GLY A 107 -6.45 -8.65 24.94
C GLY A 107 -7.74 -8.74 25.74
N SER A 108 -7.89 -9.79 26.54
CA SER A 108 -9.00 -9.92 27.49
C SER A 108 -8.82 -9.01 28.71
N THR A 109 -9.91 -8.60 29.36
CA THR A 109 -9.88 -7.71 30.55
C THR A 109 -9.12 -8.28 31.76
N GLY A 110 -8.91 -9.60 31.76
CA GLY A 110 -8.13 -10.33 32.76
C GLY A 110 -6.62 -10.12 32.65
N GLU A 111 -6.11 -9.78 31.47
CA GLU A 111 -4.68 -9.70 31.17
C GLU A 111 -4.04 -8.46 31.79
N LYS A 112 -2.73 -8.53 32.03
CA LYS A 112 -2.00 -7.58 32.89
C LYS A 112 -0.75 -7.00 32.24
N SER A 113 -0.29 -7.56 31.13
CA SER A 113 0.94 -7.13 30.44
C SER A 113 0.90 -7.44 28.96
N ALA A 114 1.78 -6.79 28.19
CA ALA A 114 1.97 -7.03 26.76
C ALA A 114 2.25 -8.51 26.43
N ASP A 115 3.02 -9.23 27.27
CA ASP A 115 3.31 -10.67 27.07
C ASP A 115 2.06 -11.58 27.13
N GLU A 116 0.94 -11.06 27.63
CA GLU A 116 -0.34 -11.78 27.72
C GLU A 116 -1.34 -11.34 26.65
N MET A 117 -1.02 -10.31 25.85
CA MET A 117 -1.90 -9.66 24.88
C MET A 117 -1.36 -9.83 23.46
N ASP A 118 -2.22 -9.71 22.45
CA ASP A 118 -1.84 -9.81 21.04
C ASP A 118 -1.40 -8.44 20.50
N LEU A 119 -0.23 -8.39 19.83
CA LEU A 119 0.28 -7.18 19.18
C LEU A 119 -0.46 -6.98 17.86
N LEU A 120 -1.22 -5.89 17.75
CA LEU A 120 -2.02 -5.58 16.57
C LEU A 120 -1.28 -4.70 15.59
N ILE A 121 -0.63 -3.66 16.11
CA ILE A 121 0.06 -2.65 15.31
C ILE A 121 1.40 -2.35 15.95
N PHE A 122 2.44 -2.34 15.13
CA PHE A 122 3.75 -1.80 15.48
C PHE A 122 4.11 -0.68 14.52
N GLY A 123 4.79 0.36 15.00
CA GLY A 123 5.36 1.39 14.14
C GLY A 123 6.62 1.98 14.71
N GLU A 124 7.50 2.43 13.83
CA GLU A 124 8.73 3.13 14.20
C GLU A 124 9.08 4.25 13.23
N VAL A 125 9.77 5.26 13.75
CA VAL A 125 10.34 6.34 12.95
C VAL A 125 11.69 6.76 13.54
N ALA A 126 12.65 7.02 12.67
CA ALA A 126 13.96 7.58 13.00
C ALA A 126 14.23 8.80 12.14
N ILE A 127 14.67 9.88 12.79
CA ILE A 127 14.96 11.18 12.18
C ILE A 127 16.44 11.48 12.38
N ALA A 128 17.20 11.51 11.28
CA ALA A 128 18.62 11.80 11.31
C ALA A 128 19.04 12.55 10.05
N ASP A 129 19.85 13.61 10.22
CA ASP A 129 20.46 14.36 9.12
C ASP A 129 19.47 14.86 8.04
N GLY A 130 18.25 15.23 8.45
CA GLY A 130 17.20 15.68 7.52
C GLY A 130 16.48 14.56 6.79
N ALA A 131 16.80 13.30 7.08
CA ALA A 131 16.09 12.12 6.62
C ALA A 131 15.16 11.57 7.71
N ARG A 132 14.06 10.98 7.27
CA ARG A 132 13.07 10.27 8.07
C ARG A 132 12.92 8.87 7.49
N ASN A 133 13.14 7.85 8.30
CA ASN A 133 13.03 6.45 7.89
C ASN A 133 12.20 5.71 8.93
N GLY A 134 11.41 4.74 8.51
CA GLY A 134 10.58 4.01 9.44
C GLY A 134 9.55 3.18 8.72
N GLY A 135 8.57 2.72 9.47
CA GLY A 135 7.52 1.88 8.94
C GLY A 135 6.52 1.49 10.01
N PHE A 136 5.48 0.79 9.59
CA PHE A 136 4.52 0.18 10.50
C PHE A 136 4.02 -1.14 9.93
N ALA A 137 3.50 -1.98 10.83
CA ALA A 137 2.88 -3.25 10.49
C ALA A 137 1.50 -3.36 11.13
N ILE A 138 0.55 -3.95 10.41
CA ILE A 138 -0.78 -4.31 10.91
C ILE A 138 -0.94 -5.82 10.81
N ASP A 139 -1.13 -6.49 11.95
CA ASP A 139 -1.38 -7.93 12.02
C ASP A 139 -2.89 -8.21 12.09
N PHE A 140 -3.45 -8.63 10.96
CA PHE A 140 -4.85 -8.99 10.86
C PHE A 140 -5.15 -10.35 11.50
N ASP A 141 -4.17 -11.26 11.58
CA ASP A 141 -4.35 -12.54 12.29
C ASP A 141 -4.49 -12.34 13.80
N ALA A 142 -3.77 -11.35 14.36
CA ALA A 142 -3.93 -10.87 15.73
C ALA A 142 -5.29 -10.16 15.92
N LEU A 143 -5.68 -9.24 15.01
CA LEU A 143 -6.99 -8.58 15.07
C LEU A 143 -8.14 -9.61 15.07
N ASN A 144 -8.01 -10.69 14.31
CA ASN A 144 -8.99 -11.77 14.23
C ASN A 144 -9.13 -12.59 15.53
N GLN A 145 -8.18 -12.51 16.47
CA GLN A 145 -8.35 -13.08 17.81
C GLN A 145 -9.31 -12.28 18.69
N HIS A 146 -9.69 -11.06 18.26
CA HIS A 146 -10.60 -10.16 18.98
C HIS A 146 -11.84 -9.82 18.13
N PRO A 147 -12.84 -10.72 18.06
CA PRO A 147 -14.06 -10.52 17.27
C PRO A 147 -14.86 -9.26 17.61
N GLN A 148 -14.60 -8.63 18.77
CA GLN A 148 -15.19 -7.37 19.17
C GLN A 148 -14.70 -6.19 18.30
N LEU A 149 -13.49 -6.26 17.76
CA LEU A 149 -12.87 -5.23 16.92
C LEU A 149 -13.33 -5.27 15.47
N LEU A 150 -13.73 -6.45 15.01
CA LEU A 150 -14.28 -6.67 13.68
C LEU A 150 -15.75 -6.29 13.73
N GLU A 151 -16.11 -5.15 13.15
CA GLU A 151 -17.50 -4.68 13.18
C GLU A 151 -18.47 -5.77 12.72
N ARG A 152 -19.61 -5.82 13.41
CA ARG A 152 -20.57 -6.93 13.50
C ARG A 152 -21.36 -7.26 12.22
N ASP A 153 -20.91 -6.84 11.04
CA ASP A 153 -21.51 -7.29 9.79
C ASP A 153 -21.01 -8.71 9.50
N ARG A 154 -21.86 -9.68 9.79
CA ARG A 154 -21.60 -11.12 9.59
C ARG A 154 -21.39 -11.53 8.13
N ASP A 155 -21.52 -10.59 7.21
CA ASP A 155 -21.32 -10.74 5.77
C ASP A 155 -20.02 -10.04 5.30
N ALA A 156 -19.19 -9.51 6.22
CA ALA A 156 -17.93 -8.88 5.88
C ALA A 156 -16.81 -9.92 5.74
N ASN A 157 -16.04 -9.81 4.66
CA ASN A 157 -14.88 -10.65 4.43
C ASN A 157 -13.87 -10.54 5.59
N VAL A 158 -13.32 -11.67 6.02
CA VAL A 158 -12.28 -11.71 7.05
C VAL A 158 -10.92 -11.58 6.38
N LEU A 159 -10.25 -10.45 6.60
CA LEU A 159 -8.86 -10.23 6.20
C LEU A 159 -7.94 -10.88 7.23
N GLY A 160 -6.96 -11.67 6.79
CA GLY A 160 -5.90 -12.23 7.62
C GLY A 160 -4.51 -11.97 7.01
N GLY A 161 -3.45 -12.26 7.76
CA GLY A 161 -2.05 -11.98 7.39
C GLY A 161 -1.51 -10.67 7.98
N THR A 162 -0.37 -10.20 7.49
CA THR A 162 0.27 -8.95 7.95
C THR A 162 0.60 -8.03 6.78
N ILE A 163 0.29 -6.75 6.93
CA ILE A 163 0.72 -5.71 5.99
C ILE A 163 1.87 -4.94 6.63
N TYR A 164 2.99 -4.84 5.92
CA TYR A 164 4.15 -4.03 6.29
C TYR A 164 4.24 -2.82 5.38
N VAL A 165 4.41 -1.64 5.95
CA VAL A 165 4.66 -0.39 5.21
C VAL A 165 5.99 0.18 5.67
N ASP A 166 6.94 0.31 4.75
CA ASP A 166 8.24 0.93 4.98
C ASP A 166 8.37 2.23 4.19
N PHE A 167 9.04 3.22 4.77
CA PHE A 167 9.34 4.46 4.09
C PHE A 167 10.75 4.98 4.37
N ALA A 168 11.27 5.72 3.40
CA ALA A 168 12.45 6.55 3.53
C ALA A 168 12.21 7.89 2.83
N ARG A 169 12.38 9.00 3.53
CA ARG A 169 12.14 10.35 3.02
C ARG A 169 13.26 11.29 3.41
N ASP A 170 13.83 11.98 2.44
CA ASP A 170 14.71 13.12 2.66
C ASP A 170 13.86 14.41 2.63
N VAL A 171 13.85 15.15 3.73
CA VAL A 171 12.95 16.30 3.92
C VAL A 171 13.35 17.49 3.06
N GLU A 172 14.64 17.68 2.77
CA GLU A 172 15.12 18.83 1.99
C GLU A 172 14.92 18.60 0.48
N SER A 173 15.31 17.44 -0.01
CA SER A 173 15.27 17.08 -1.43
C SER A 173 13.93 16.50 -1.88
N LEU A 174 13.08 16.09 -0.92
CA LEU A 174 11.82 15.38 -1.14
C LEU A 174 11.99 14.03 -1.86
N ALA A 175 13.22 13.49 -1.92
CA ALA A 175 13.43 12.12 -2.35
C ALA A 175 12.69 11.19 -1.39
N LYS A 176 11.94 10.23 -1.94
CA LYS A 176 11.05 9.37 -1.16
C LYS A 176 11.03 7.96 -1.72
N GLN A 177 10.94 6.99 -0.84
CA GLN A 177 10.62 5.60 -1.15
C GLN A 177 9.53 5.14 -0.18
N VAL A 178 8.54 4.43 -0.70
CA VAL A 178 7.50 3.75 0.09
C VAL A 178 7.37 2.34 -0.46
N THR A 179 7.36 1.35 0.41
CA THR A 179 7.18 -0.06 0.05
C THR A 179 6.07 -0.63 0.92
N ILE A 180 5.15 -1.39 0.32
CA ILE A 180 4.13 -2.14 1.03
C ILE A 180 4.27 -3.61 0.67
N GLU A 181 4.45 -4.44 1.68
CA GLU A 181 4.57 -5.89 1.55
C GLU A 181 3.38 -6.56 2.24
N PHE A 182 2.81 -7.54 1.55
CA PHE A 182 1.66 -8.32 1.99
C PHE A 182 2.14 -9.74 2.30
N ASP A 183 2.22 -10.08 3.59
CA ASP A 183 2.69 -11.39 4.06
C ASP A 183 1.51 -12.26 4.52
N ALA A 184 1.36 -13.42 3.88
CA ALA A 184 0.30 -14.39 4.13
C ALA A 184 -1.12 -13.78 4.10
N ILE A 185 -1.32 -12.74 3.28
CA ILE A 185 -2.59 -12.02 3.20
C ILE A 185 -3.65 -12.91 2.56
N ARG A 186 -4.81 -12.96 3.22
CA ARG A 186 -5.95 -13.77 2.79
C ARG A 186 -7.26 -13.06 3.06
N ILE A 187 -8.23 -13.28 2.17
CA ILE A 187 -9.61 -12.81 2.34
C ILE A 187 -10.52 -14.03 2.36
N ASP A 188 -11.22 -14.23 3.48
CA ASP A 188 -12.24 -15.27 3.64
C ASP A 188 -13.64 -14.63 3.56
N ASP A 189 -14.37 -14.90 2.47
CA ASP A 189 -15.74 -14.37 2.27
C ASP A 189 -16.83 -15.28 2.88
N GLY A 190 -16.42 -16.35 3.58
CA GLY A 190 -17.29 -17.38 4.16
C GLY A 190 -17.55 -18.58 3.25
N ASP A 191 -17.38 -18.43 1.94
CA ASP A 191 -17.52 -19.50 0.93
C ASP A 191 -16.15 -19.92 0.36
N ASN A 192 -15.24 -18.96 0.17
CA ASN A 192 -13.91 -19.11 -0.40
C ASN A 192 -12.85 -18.37 0.42
N VAL A 193 -11.62 -18.88 0.36
CA VAL A 193 -10.43 -18.21 0.89
C VAL A 193 -9.55 -17.84 -0.29
N TYR A 194 -9.44 -16.54 -0.55
CA TYR A 194 -8.56 -16.00 -1.57
C TYR A 194 -7.20 -15.67 -0.96
N ASP A 195 -6.14 -16.16 -1.60
CA ASP A 195 -4.75 -15.95 -1.19
C ASP A 195 -4.15 -14.80 -2.01
N TYR A 196 -3.70 -13.76 -1.32
CA TYR A 196 -3.05 -12.58 -1.87
C TYR A 196 -1.62 -12.44 -1.32
N ASP A 197 -0.99 -13.57 -0.97
CA ASP A 197 0.40 -13.58 -0.50
C ASP A 197 1.38 -13.14 -1.59
N GLY A 198 2.33 -12.31 -1.20
CA GLY A 198 3.39 -11.80 -2.08
C GLY A 198 2.94 -10.70 -3.03
N GLU A 199 1.83 -10.02 -2.74
CA GLU A 199 1.54 -8.73 -3.35
C GLU A 199 2.58 -7.68 -2.92
N THR A 200 2.93 -6.79 -3.83
CA THR A 200 3.96 -5.79 -3.60
C THR A 200 3.55 -4.45 -4.16
N TYR A 201 3.80 -3.42 -3.37
CA TYR A 201 3.68 -2.04 -3.78
C TYR A 201 5.04 -1.36 -3.61
N GLU A 202 5.51 -0.66 -4.63
CA GLU A 202 6.71 0.16 -4.54
C GLU A 202 6.51 1.52 -5.18
N TYR A 203 6.79 2.57 -4.41
CA TYR A 203 6.87 3.93 -4.90
C TYR A 203 8.27 4.49 -4.67
N GLN A 204 8.79 5.19 -5.67
CA GLN A 204 10.02 5.95 -5.51
C GLN A 204 9.96 7.27 -6.27
N ARG A 205 10.39 8.34 -5.60
CA ARG A 205 10.61 9.65 -6.17
C ARG A 205 12.06 10.08 -5.92
N GLU A 206 12.75 10.43 -6.98
CA GLU A 206 14.09 11.00 -6.90
C GLU A 206 14.03 12.49 -6.59
N ALA A 207 15.09 13.03 -6.00
CA ALA A 207 15.25 14.47 -5.73
C ALA A 207 15.07 15.35 -6.98
N ALA A 208 15.36 14.81 -8.17
CA ALA A 208 15.21 15.51 -9.44
C ALA A 208 13.74 15.66 -9.89
N GLY A 209 12.82 14.90 -9.29
CA GLY A 209 11.39 14.85 -9.63
C GLY A 209 10.99 13.66 -10.51
N ASP A 210 11.96 12.93 -11.05
CA ASP A 210 11.75 11.63 -11.70
C ASP A 210 11.21 10.62 -10.68
N GLY A 211 10.43 9.65 -11.13
CA GLY A 211 9.88 8.65 -10.22
C GLY A 211 9.32 7.42 -10.90
N ARG A 212 8.96 6.46 -10.06
CA ARG A 212 8.38 5.18 -10.45
C ARG A 212 7.35 4.71 -9.44
N PHE A 213 6.44 3.90 -9.92
CA PHE A 213 5.41 3.21 -9.16
C PHE A 213 5.30 1.79 -9.72
N HIS A 214 5.18 0.83 -8.83
CA HIS A 214 4.93 -0.57 -9.13
C HIS A 214 3.85 -1.10 -8.18
N LEU A 215 2.91 -1.84 -8.75
CA LEU A 215 1.96 -2.67 -8.01
C LEU A 215 1.97 -4.05 -8.65
N ALA A 216 2.03 -5.10 -7.82
CA ALA A 216 1.70 -6.46 -8.22
C ALA A 216 0.61 -6.99 -7.28
N ALA A 217 -0.49 -7.44 -7.86
CA ALA A 217 -1.69 -7.87 -7.15
C ALA A 217 -2.31 -9.11 -7.81
N ARG A 218 -3.21 -9.79 -7.11
CA ARG A 218 -4.06 -10.85 -7.66
C ARG A 218 -5.49 -10.34 -7.76
N SER A 219 -6.20 -10.71 -8.83
CA SER A 219 -7.61 -10.32 -9.02
C SER A 219 -8.34 -11.29 -9.94
N THR A 220 -9.65 -11.39 -9.78
CA THR A 220 -10.54 -11.95 -10.81
C THR A 220 -10.94 -10.85 -11.79
N PHE A 221 -11.26 -11.22 -13.05
CA PHE A 221 -11.70 -10.29 -14.10
C PHE A 221 -13.05 -10.72 -14.74
N GLU A 222 -13.91 -11.39 -13.95
CA GLU A 222 -15.20 -11.96 -14.36
C GLU A 222 -16.14 -10.95 -15.03
N ASP A 223 -16.28 -9.76 -14.45
CA ASP A 223 -17.27 -8.75 -14.87
C ASP A 223 -16.98 -8.17 -16.27
N GLU A 224 -15.76 -8.33 -16.76
CA GLU A 224 -15.31 -7.72 -18.01
C GLU A 224 -15.47 -8.67 -19.23
N ASN A 225 -15.80 -9.96 -19.02
CA ASN A 225 -15.77 -11.02 -20.05
C ASN A 225 -14.37 -11.31 -20.65
N TRP A 226 -13.28 -10.97 -19.93
CA TRP A 226 -11.90 -11.23 -20.36
C TRP A 226 -11.30 -12.47 -19.69
N SER A 227 -11.84 -12.83 -18.53
CA SER A 227 -11.57 -14.06 -17.78
C SER A 227 -12.90 -14.57 -17.20
N GLY A 228 -12.90 -15.79 -16.66
CA GLY A 228 -13.92 -16.30 -15.74
C GLY A 228 -13.42 -16.18 -14.29
N PRO A 229 -13.86 -17.09 -13.39
CA PRO A 229 -13.76 -16.91 -11.94
C PRO A 229 -12.39 -17.13 -11.32
N GLU A 230 -11.40 -17.48 -12.15
CA GLU A 230 -10.08 -17.84 -11.68
C GLU A 230 -9.27 -16.56 -11.39
N VAL A 231 -8.42 -16.66 -10.36
CA VAL A 231 -7.61 -15.53 -9.89
C VAL A 231 -6.36 -15.42 -10.76
N GLU A 232 -6.14 -14.23 -11.34
CA GLU A 232 -5.01 -13.95 -12.23
C GLU A 232 -4.01 -13.00 -11.57
N ARG A 233 -2.75 -13.06 -12.02
CA ARG A 233 -1.70 -12.15 -11.54
C ARG A 233 -1.67 -10.88 -12.37
N MET A 234 -1.80 -9.75 -11.71
CA MET A 234 -1.74 -8.43 -12.32
C MET A 234 -0.50 -7.65 -11.86
N ALA A 235 0.09 -6.85 -12.75
CA ALA A 235 0.97 -5.76 -12.34
C ALA A 235 0.73 -4.48 -13.12
N ILE A 236 1.04 -3.38 -12.45
CA ILE A 236 1.06 -2.03 -13.02
C ILE A 236 2.44 -1.45 -12.75
N ASP A 237 3.15 -1.11 -13.82
CA ASP A 237 4.40 -0.36 -13.76
C ASP A 237 4.18 1.03 -14.34
N LEU A 238 4.65 2.05 -13.65
CA LEU A 238 4.59 3.44 -14.08
C LEU A 238 5.96 4.08 -13.84
N ARG A 239 6.47 4.81 -14.83
CA ARG A 239 7.68 5.61 -14.70
C ARG A 239 7.49 6.97 -15.35
N TRP A 240 7.92 8.03 -14.67
CA TRP A 240 7.83 9.40 -15.16
C TRP A 240 9.14 10.14 -14.98
N THR A 241 9.34 11.11 -15.87
CA THR A 241 10.40 12.11 -15.74
C THR A 241 9.94 13.26 -14.87
N LYS A 242 10.85 14.13 -14.45
CA LYS A 242 10.49 15.38 -13.74
C LYS A 242 9.55 16.33 -14.50
N THR A 243 9.39 16.18 -15.81
CA THR A 243 8.41 16.93 -16.62
C THR A 243 7.11 16.16 -16.83
N HIS A 244 6.96 15.02 -16.15
CA HIS A 244 5.81 14.12 -16.16
C HIS A 244 5.55 13.39 -17.48
N ALA A 245 6.43 13.50 -18.49
CA ALA A 245 6.42 12.55 -19.60
C ALA A 245 6.88 11.18 -19.10
N GLY A 246 6.29 10.10 -19.62
CA GLY A 246 6.56 8.78 -19.07
C GLY A 246 6.01 7.60 -19.85
N ARG A 247 6.05 6.45 -19.18
CA ARG A 247 5.63 5.16 -19.71
C ARG A 247 4.91 4.36 -18.63
N ALA A 248 3.84 3.67 -19.01
CA ALA A 248 3.13 2.72 -18.17
C ALA A 248 3.06 1.33 -18.83
N ARG A 249 3.00 0.28 -18.01
CA ARG A 249 2.73 -1.10 -18.44
C ARG A 249 1.73 -1.75 -17.49
N GLY A 250 0.66 -2.29 -18.04
CA GLY A 250 -0.29 -3.15 -17.35
C GLY A 250 -0.07 -4.57 -17.83
N THR A 251 0.04 -5.51 -16.91
CA THR A 251 0.23 -6.93 -17.21
C THR A 251 -0.82 -7.71 -16.46
N ILE A 252 -1.48 -8.66 -17.13
CA ILE A 252 -2.29 -9.71 -16.52
C ILE A 252 -1.77 -11.03 -17.09
N LEU A 253 -1.27 -11.89 -16.22
CA LEU A 253 -0.73 -13.20 -16.57
C LEU A 253 -1.75 -14.27 -16.20
N GLU A 254 -1.95 -15.20 -17.12
CA GLU A 254 -2.73 -16.41 -16.87
C GLU A 254 -1.99 -17.28 -15.84
N ASP A 255 -2.65 -17.62 -14.73
CA ASP A 255 -2.11 -18.55 -13.74
C ASP A 255 -1.94 -19.96 -14.35
N GLU A 256 -0.77 -20.59 -14.12
CA GLU A 256 -0.46 -21.89 -14.74
C GLU A 256 -1.33 -23.03 -14.21
N THR A 257 -2.00 -22.85 -13.06
CA THR A 257 -2.75 -23.91 -12.38
C THR A 257 -4.25 -23.87 -12.61
N GLY A 258 -4.78 -22.75 -13.11
CA GLY A 258 -6.23 -22.60 -13.31
C GLY A 258 -6.67 -21.39 -14.13
N GLY A 259 -5.78 -20.49 -14.55
CA GLY A 259 -6.15 -19.25 -15.24
C GLY A 259 -7.02 -19.48 -16.49
N ASP A 260 -7.87 -18.51 -16.79
CA ASP A 260 -8.90 -18.62 -17.83
C ASP A 260 -9.05 -17.35 -18.70
N LEU A 261 -7.96 -16.59 -18.83
CA LEU A 261 -7.84 -15.48 -19.77
C LEU A 261 -8.22 -15.89 -21.20
N LEU A 262 -9.15 -15.15 -21.81
CA LEU A 262 -9.76 -15.46 -23.11
C LEU A 262 -8.74 -15.73 -24.24
N ARG A 263 -7.59 -15.04 -24.24
CA ARG A 263 -6.54 -15.17 -25.25
C ARG A 263 -5.13 -15.29 -24.64
N GLY A 264 -5.03 -15.74 -23.39
CA GLY A 264 -3.78 -15.79 -22.60
C GLY A 264 -3.35 -14.42 -22.08
N ASP A 265 -2.05 -14.23 -21.81
CA ASP A 265 -1.53 -13.01 -21.19
C ASP A 265 -1.93 -11.69 -21.89
N ILE A 266 -2.38 -10.72 -21.08
CA ILE A 266 -2.65 -9.35 -21.50
C ILE A 266 -1.49 -8.47 -21.07
N VAL A 267 -0.88 -7.76 -22.01
CA VAL A 267 0.15 -6.76 -21.74
C VAL A 267 -0.18 -5.50 -22.52
N VAL A 268 -0.50 -4.44 -21.80
CA VAL A 268 -0.78 -3.11 -22.36
C VAL A 268 0.41 -2.20 -22.05
N HIS A 269 0.97 -1.56 -23.08
CA HIS A 269 2.00 -0.53 -22.92
C HIS A 269 1.50 0.81 -23.39
N GLU A 270 1.81 1.85 -22.62
CA GLU A 270 1.38 3.22 -22.87
C GLU A 270 2.54 4.18 -22.68
N CYS A 271 2.60 5.21 -23.52
CA CYS A 271 3.52 6.33 -23.33
C CYS A 271 2.75 7.64 -23.38
N PHE A 272 3.10 8.53 -22.46
CA PHE A 272 2.39 9.79 -22.25
C PHE A 272 3.35 10.96 -22.24
N ALA A 273 2.88 12.08 -22.77
CA ALA A 273 3.59 13.35 -22.79
C ALA A 273 3.51 14.08 -21.45
N GLU A 274 4.14 15.25 -21.36
CA GLU A 274 4.25 16.08 -20.16
C GLU A 274 2.91 16.54 -19.55
N ARG A 275 1.78 16.44 -20.27
CA ARG A 275 0.44 16.71 -19.72
C ARG A 275 -0.47 15.50 -19.73
N GLY A 276 0.09 14.31 -19.96
CA GLY A 276 -0.63 13.04 -19.89
C GLY A 276 -1.30 12.64 -21.18
N GLU A 277 -1.08 13.39 -22.27
CA GLU A 277 -1.58 12.99 -23.56
C GLU A 277 -0.95 11.66 -23.98
N LEU A 278 -1.77 10.67 -24.26
CA LEU A 278 -1.33 9.37 -24.74
C LEU A 278 -0.77 9.50 -26.16
N GLU A 279 0.51 9.19 -26.33
CA GLU A 279 1.21 9.28 -27.62
C GLU A 279 1.38 7.92 -28.30
N TYR A 280 1.34 6.86 -27.50
CA TYR A 280 1.52 5.49 -27.96
C TYR A 280 0.75 4.55 -27.05
N ARG A 281 0.09 3.56 -27.67
CA ARG A 281 -0.52 2.43 -26.98
C ARG A 281 -0.36 1.16 -27.81
N ARG A 282 0.00 0.06 -27.15
CA ARG A 282 -0.14 -1.30 -27.69
C ARG A 282 -0.71 -2.24 -26.66
N VAL A 283 -1.33 -3.31 -27.14
CA VAL A 283 -1.75 -4.47 -26.35
C VAL A 283 -1.21 -5.74 -27.01
N THR A 284 -1.10 -6.85 -26.27
CA THR A 284 -0.73 -8.17 -26.82
C THR A 284 -1.51 -8.48 -28.10
N GLU A 285 -0.83 -9.01 -29.12
CA GLU A 285 -1.39 -9.26 -30.45
C GLU A 285 -2.71 -10.04 -30.41
N ALA A 286 -2.81 -11.04 -29.53
CA ALA A 286 -3.99 -11.89 -29.39
C ALA A 286 -5.27 -11.13 -29.01
N TYR A 287 -5.14 -9.95 -28.39
CA TYR A 287 -6.26 -9.09 -28.00
C TYR A 287 -6.51 -7.93 -28.98
N GLN A 288 -5.58 -7.63 -29.89
CA GLN A 288 -5.74 -6.52 -30.84
C GLN A 288 -6.95 -6.72 -31.79
N GLU A 289 -7.29 -7.96 -32.11
CA GLU A 289 -8.42 -8.29 -32.98
C GLU A 289 -9.79 -8.21 -32.27
N LEU A 290 -9.80 -8.25 -30.93
CA LEU A 290 -11.01 -8.20 -30.11
C LEU A 290 -11.42 -6.76 -29.77
N ILE A 291 -10.45 -5.86 -29.73
CA ILE A 291 -10.63 -4.48 -29.29
C ILE A 291 -10.98 -3.58 -30.48
N GLU A 292 -11.58 -2.42 -30.19
CA GLU A 292 -11.97 -1.44 -31.18
C GLU A 292 -10.80 -1.02 -32.12
N PRO A 293 -11.06 -0.90 -33.44
CA PRO A 293 -10.07 -0.40 -34.38
C PRO A 293 -9.52 0.97 -33.96
N GLY A 294 -8.20 1.06 -33.83
CA GLY A 294 -7.51 2.27 -33.41
C GLY A 294 -7.24 2.37 -31.91
N TYR A 295 -7.50 1.31 -31.13
CA TYR A 295 -7.03 1.19 -29.75
C TYR A 295 -5.49 1.18 -29.66
N ALA A 296 -4.83 0.37 -30.51
CA ALA A 296 -3.38 0.42 -30.67
C ALA A 296 -3.00 1.52 -31.68
N PHE A 297 -2.07 2.40 -31.30
CA PHE A 297 -1.63 3.52 -32.14
C PHE A 297 -0.26 4.07 -31.71
N GLY A 298 0.29 4.96 -32.53
CA GLY A 298 1.58 5.59 -32.29
C GLY A 298 2.76 4.67 -32.60
N GLU A 299 3.97 5.10 -32.21
CA GLU A 299 5.19 4.31 -32.40
C GLU A 299 5.99 4.29 -31.09
N ALA A 300 6.47 3.12 -30.68
CA ALA A 300 7.21 2.94 -29.43
C ALA A 300 8.44 3.86 -29.28
N LYS A 301 8.98 4.37 -30.39
CA LYS A 301 10.12 5.31 -30.40
C LYS A 301 9.77 6.71 -29.87
N SER A 302 8.47 7.04 -29.69
CA SER A 302 8.05 8.29 -29.06
C SER A 302 8.17 8.25 -27.54
N CYS A 303 8.28 7.06 -26.95
CA CYS A 303 8.39 6.90 -25.51
C CYS A 303 9.71 7.46 -24.97
N VAL A 304 9.64 8.23 -23.88
CA VAL A 304 10.82 8.72 -23.17
C VAL A 304 11.58 7.61 -22.44
N PHE A 305 10.89 6.52 -22.10
CA PHE A 305 11.47 5.31 -21.51
C PHE A 305 11.29 4.09 -22.44
N THR A 306 12.25 3.18 -22.39
CA THR A 306 12.16 1.84 -22.99
C THR A 306 11.32 0.90 -22.13
N GLU A 307 11.00 -0.29 -22.66
CA GLU A 307 10.28 -1.31 -21.89
C GLU A 307 11.12 -1.86 -20.74
N ALA A 308 12.41 -2.11 -20.99
CA ALA A 308 13.34 -2.62 -19.99
C ALA A 308 13.55 -1.64 -18.81
N GLU A 309 13.25 -0.36 -19.01
CA GLU A 309 13.33 0.67 -17.96
C GLU A 309 12.13 0.65 -17.00
N LEU A 310 11.10 -0.17 -17.28
CA LEU A 310 9.99 -0.46 -16.35
C LEU A 310 10.27 -1.70 -15.48
N ASP A 311 11.17 -2.59 -15.88
CA ASP A 311 11.46 -3.86 -15.18
C ASP A 311 12.31 -3.71 -13.90
N ALA A 312 12.21 -2.58 -13.21
CA ALA A 312 13.04 -2.27 -12.03
C ALA A 312 12.51 -2.84 -10.71
N GLY A 313 11.31 -3.44 -10.70
CA GLY A 313 10.71 -4.13 -9.55
C GLY A 313 10.94 -5.65 -9.57
N PRO A 314 10.52 -6.40 -8.53
CA PRO A 314 10.50 -7.86 -8.57
C PRO A 314 9.63 -8.30 -9.75
N GLY A 315 10.24 -9.00 -10.71
CA GLY A 315 9.52 -9.42 -11.91
C GLY A 315 8.32 -10.30 -11.55
N LEU A 316 7.19 -10.07 -12.22
CA LEU A 316 6.04 -10.96 -12.13
C LEU A 316 6.47 -12.39 -12.52
N SER A 317 6.25 -13.34 -11.62
CA SER A 317 6.35 -14.78 -11.89
C SER A 317 4.96 -15.38 -12.08
N ARG A 318 4.86 -16.44 -12.88
CA ARG A 318 3.59 -17.07 -13.26
C ARG A 318 2.94 -17.94 -12.18
N GLY A 319 3.58 -18.10 -11.01
CA GLY A 319 3.11 -19.01 -9.97
C GLY A 319 3.40 -20.47 -10.29
#